data_AF-A0AAW4WAG3-F1
#
_entry.id   AF-A0AAW4WAG3-F1
#
_cell.length_a   1.000
_cell.length_b   1.000
_cell.length_c   1.000
_cell.angle_alpha   90.00
_cell.angle_beta   90.00
_cell.angle_gamma   90.00
#
_symmetry.space_group_name_H-M   'P 1'
#
loop_
_entity.id
_entity.type
_entity.pdbx_description
1 polymer ?
#
loop_
_entity_poly.entity_id
_entity_poly.type
_entity_poly.pdbx_seq_one_letter_code
_entity_poly.pdbx_strand_id
1 'polypeptide(L)'
;MDFFDRMGEKLVTAGKDVTQKAKDLSGTAKLNFDIKAKEDFIEKQYAQIGKLYYEDHKEEADGAYGRQMQAIAEAFAAIDHMKEEVLKIKGARQCPQCGATVPEDTEFCGKCGAKLNIFED
;
A
#
# COMPACT_ATOMS: atom_id res chain seq x y z
N MET A 1 35.94 -54.86 -22.72
CA MET A 1 34.84 -54.65 -21.76
C MET A 1 35.46 -54.25 -20.43
N ASP A 2 35.91 -52.99 -20.30
CA ASP A 2 36.60 -52.50 -19.08
C ASP A 2 36.39 -51.00 -18.82
N PHE A 3 35.43 -50.39 -19.53
CA PHE A 3 35.11 -48.97 -19.41
C PHE A 3 33.85 -48.74 -18.55
N PHE A 4 32.90 -49.68 -18.55
CA PHE A 4 31.66 -49.57 -17.76
C PHE A 4 31.83 -49.97 -16.28
N ASP A 5 32.77 -50.86 -15.95
CA ASP A 5 33.01 -51.26 -14.55
C ASP A 5 33.64 -50.14 -13.70
N ARG A 6 34.36 -49.21 -14.32
CA ARG A 6 34.94 -48.04 -13.64
C ARG A 6 34.00 -46.85 -13.48
N MET A 7 32.84 -46.84 -14.14
CA MET A 7 31.80 -45.84 -13.91
C MET A 7 30.82 -46.22 -12.80
N GLY A 8 30.76 -47.52 -12.43
CA GLY A 8 29.90 -48.02 -11.35
C GLY A 8 30.42 -47.73 -9.94
N GLU A 9 31.73 -47.78 -9.72
CA GLU A 9 32.31 -47.68 -8.36
C GLU A 9 32.37 -46.24 -7.79
N LYS A 10 32.17 -45.21 -8.61
CA LYS A 10 32.10 -43.81 -8.13
C LYS A 10 30.68 -43.28 -7.91
N LEU A 11 29.65 -44.06 -8.25
CA LEU A 11 28.25 -43.68 -8.04
C LEU A 11 27.72 -44.10 -6.65
N VAL A 12 28.30 -45.12 -6.02
CA VAL A 12 27.81 -45.66 -4.73
C VAL A 12 28.24 -44.81 -3.52
N THR A 13 29.31 -44.00 -3.61
CA THR A 13 29.76 -43.13 -2.52
C THR A 13 29.18 -41.71 -2.54
N ALA A 14 28.45 -41.32 -3.58
CA ALA A 14 27.74 -40.03 -3.66
C ALA A 14 26.26 -40.11 -3.21
N GLY A 15 25.86 -41.18 -2.51
CA GLY A 15 24.48 -41.40 -2.06
C GLY A 15 24.11 -40.79 -0.71
N LYS A 16 25.05 -40.17 0.03
CA LYS A 16 24.79 -39.66 1.40
C LYS A 16 24.72 -38.13 1.55
N ASP A 17 25.17 -37.35 0.58
CA ASP A 17 25.24 -35.87 0.71
C ASP A 17 24.14 -35.07 -0.01
N VAL A 18 23.25 -35.73 -0.75
CA VAL A 18 22.14 -35.04 -1.44
C VAL A 18 20.98 -34.70 -0.49
N THR A 19 20.84 -35.45 0.61
CA THR A 19 19.73 -35.27 1.57
C THR A 19 19.94 -34.06 2.49
N GLN A 20 21.18 -33.66 2.75
CA GLN A 20 21.50 -32.53 3.64
C GLN A 20 21.21 -31.18 2.96
N LYS A 21 21.60 -31.01 1.69
CA LYS A 21 21.36 -29.78 0.92
C LYS A 21 19.87 -29.50 0.68
N ALA A 22 19.03 -30.53 0.53
CA ALA A 22 17.58 -30.34 0.37
C ALA A 22 16.92 -29.74 1.62
N LYS A 23 17.38 -30.11 2.83
CA LYS A 23 16.90 -29.54 4.10
C LYS A 23 17.42 -28.11 4.31
N ASP A 24 18.69 -27.86 4.02
CA ASP A 24 19.33 -26.54 4.23
C ASP A 24 18.77 -25.47 3.28
N LEU A 25 18.37 -25.85 2.06
CA LEU A 25 17.65 -24.99 1.13
C LEU A 25 16.28 -24.58 1.67
N SER A 26 15.57 -25.47 2.38
CA SER A 26 14.27 -25.16 2.99
C SER A 26 14.40 -24.22 4.20
N GLY A 27 15.45 -24.38 5.02
CA GLY A 27 15.73 -23.52 6.17
C GLY A 27 16.11 -22.11 5.74
N THR A 28 17.00 -22.00 4.73
CA THR A 28 17.43 -20.70 4.20
C THR A 28 16.29 -19.96 3.50
N ALA A 29 15.45 -20.65 2.72
CA ALA A 29 14.28 -20.04 2.08
C ALA A 29 13.28 -19.52 3.12
N LYS A 30 13.03 -20.28 4.20
CA LYS A 30 12.18 -19.84 5.30
C LYS A 30 12.73 -18.59 5.98
N LEU A 31 14.02 -18.59 6.33
CA LEU A 31 14.67 -17.43 6.97
C LEU A 31 14.61 -16.18 6.07
N ASN A 32 14.84 -16.30 4.77
CA ASN A 32 14.72 -15.17 3.85
C ASN A 32 13.30 -14.62 3.75
N PHE A 33 12.29 -15.49 3.78
CA PHE A 33 10.89 -15.06 3.85
C PHE A 33 10.59 -14.33 5.16
N ASP A 34 11.05 -14.86 6.30
CA ASP A 34 10.87 -14.25 7.61
C ASP A 34 11.59 -12.89 7.70
N ILE A 35 12.80 -12.77 7.14
CA ILE A 35 13.55 -11.51 7.03
C ILE A 35 12.73 -10.49 6.24
N LYS A 36 12.26 -10.85 5.04
CA LYS A 36 11.45 -9.94 4.22
C LYS A 36 10.17 -9.52 4.94
N ALA A 37 9.49 -10.44 5.62
CA ALA A 37 8.30 -10.12 6.40
C ALA A 37 8.59 -9.14 7.54
N LYS A 38 9.78 -9.21 8.16
CA LYS A 38 10.22 -8.26 9.19
C LYS A 38 10.62 -6.91 8.58
N GLU A 39 11.27 -6.89 7.43
CA GLU A 39 11.59 -5.66 6.70
C GLU A 39 10.31 -4.90 6.30
N ASP A 40 9.34 -5.61 5.69
CA ASP A 40 8.02 -5.05 5.35
C ASP A 40 7.28 -4.53 6.60
N PHE A 41 7.42 -5.24 7.72
CA PHE A 41 6.84 -4.80 9.00
C PHE A 41 7.49 -3.50 9.49
N ILE A 42 8.82 -3.41 9.46
CA ILE A 42 9.56 -2.21 9.86
C ILE A 42 9.15 -1.01 8.99
N GLU A 43 9.05 -1.18 7.67
CA GLU A 43 8.62 -0.10 6.77
C GLU A 43 7.21 0.40 7.12
N LYS A 44 6.27 -0.52 7.41
CA LYS A 44 4.93 -0.16 7.89
C LYS A 44 4.97 0.59 9.22
N GLN A 45 5.83 0.20 10.15
CA GLN A 45 5.97 0.91 11.42
C GLN A 45 6.55 2.32 11.23
N TYR A 46 7.54 2.49 10.35
CA TYR A 46 8.03 3.83 10.01
C TYR A 46 6.95 4.71 9.40
N ALA A 47 6.16 4.17 8.47
CA ALA A 47 5.03 4.91 7.89
C ALA A 47 3.97 5.29 8.94
N GLN A 48 3.64 4.39 9.86
CA GLN A 48 2.69 4.65 10.94
C GLN A 48 3.19 5.75 11.88
N ILE A 49 4.45 5.67 12.32
CA ILE A 49 5.05 6.70 13.17
C ILE A 49 5.08 8.04 12.45
N GLY A 50 5.50 8.08 11.18
CA GLY A 50 5.50 9.30 10.39
C GLY A 50 4.10 9.91 10.25
N LYS A 51 3.08 9.07 10.08
CA LYS A 51 1.68 9.52 10.03
C LYS A 51 1.22 10.11 11.37
N LEU A 52 1.45 9.42 12.48
CA LEU A 52 1.10 9.92 13.82
C LEU A 52 1.81 11.23 14.12
N TYR A 53 3.11 11.29 13.83
CA TYR A 53 3.89 12.50 14.01
C TYR A 53 3.36 13.67 13.18
N TYR A 54 3.01 13.43 11.90
CA TYR A 54 2.36 14.44 11.08
C TYR A 54 1.03 14.89 11.68
N GLU A 55 0.15 13.97 12.08
CA GLU A 55 -1.16 14.31 12.65
C GLU A 55 -1.05 15.16 13.92
N ASP A 56 -0.08 14.85 14.80
CA ASP A 56 0.15 15.55 16.05
C ASP A 56 0.83 16.92 15.85
N HIS A 57 1.64 17.09 14.80
CA HIS A 57 2.50 18.28 14.60
C HIS A 57 2.17 19.07 13.32
N LYS A 58 1.11 18.74 12.57
CA LYS A 58 0.73 19.42 11.32
C LYS A 58 0.45 20.92 11.47
N GLU A 59 0.19 21.39 12.68
CA GLU A 59 -0.05 22.80 13.00
C GLU A 59 1.22 23.51 13.49
N GLU A 60 2.31 22.76 13.74
CA GLU A 60 3.60 23.33 14.14
C GLU A 60 4.39 23.77 12.90
N ALA A 61 4.37 25.09 12.66
CA ALA A 61 4.92 25.68 11.45
C ALA A 61 6.47 25.63 11.31
N ASP A 62 7.21 25.36 12.39
CA ASP A 62 8.68 25.56 12.45
C ASP A 62 9.48 24.34 12.95
N GLY A 63 8.94 23.13 12.74
CA GLY A 63 9.61 21.88 13.08
C GLY A 63 10.74 21.50 12.10
N ALA A 64 11.66 20.64 12.54
CA ALA A 64 12.77 20.11 11.72
C ALA A 64 12.33 19.44 10.40
N TYR A 65 11.06 19.02 10.32
CA TYR A 65 10.45 18.38 9.16
C TYR A 65 9.40 19.26 8.46
N GLY A 66 9.38 20.58 8.72
CA GLY A 66 8.36 21.49 8.21
C GLY A 66 8.20 21.47 6.68
N ARG A 67 9.31 21.33 5.93
CA ARG A 67 9.25 21.19 4.46
C ARG A 67 8.50 19.94 4.01
N GLN A 68 8.76 18.80 4.66
CA GLN A 68 8.06 17.54 4.36
C GLN A 68 6.58 17.63 4.75
N MET A 69 6.28 18.26 5.89
CA MET A 69 4.90 18.48 6.34
C MET A 69 4.12 19.38 5.36
N GLN A 70 4.76 20.46 4.87
CA GLN A 70 4.18 21.33 3.86
C GLN A 70 3.91 20.57 2.56
N ALA A 71 4.87 19.77 2.08
CA ALA A 71 4.68 18.96 0.87
C ALA A 71 3.49 17.98 1.01
N ILE A 72 3.31 17.38 2.20
CA ILE A 72 2.15 16.52 2.49
C ILE A 72 0.85 17.33 2.45
N ALA A 73 0.82 18.52 3.06
CA ALA A 73 -0.36 19.40 3.05
C ALA A 73 -0.74 19.84 1.63
N GLU A 74 0.25 20.23 0.81
CA GLU A 74 0.07 20.59 -0.59
C GLU A 74 -0.47 19.40 -1.41
N ALA A 75 0.04 18.19 -1.16
CA ALA A 75 -0.46 16.99 -1.82
C ALA A 75 -1.93 16.70 -1.44
N PHE A 76 -2.33 16.88 -0.18
CA PHE A 76 -3.73 16.75 0.24
C PHE A 76 -4.63 17.76 -0.49
N ALA A 77 -4.23 19.03 -0.54
CA ALA A 77 -4.98 20.07 -1.26
C ALA A 77 -5.10 19.74 -2.77
N ALA A 78 -4.02 19.26 -3.39
CA ALA A 78 -4.03 18.83 -4.78
C ALA A 78 -4.96 17.64 -5.01
N ILE A 79 -4.99 16.66 -4.09
CA ILE A 79 -5.90 15.52 -4.14
C ILE A 79 -7.36 15.98 -4.10
N ASP A 80 -7.70 16.91 -3.22
CA ASP A 80 -9.07 17.39 -3.10
C ASP A 80 -9.51 18.17 -4.35
N HIS A 81 -8.64 19.02 -4.90
CA HIS A 81 -8.89 19.65 -6.20
C HIS A 81 -9.07 18.61 -7.32
N MET A 82 -8.22 17.58 -7.39
CA MET A 82 -8.36 16.52 -8.38
C MET A 82 -9.67 15.74 -8.24
N LYS A 83 -10.14 15.49 -7.00
CA LYS A 83 -11.44 14.85 -6.76
C LYS A 83 -12.60 15.73 -7.25
N GLU A 84 -12.54 17.03 -7.01
CA GLU A 84 -13.54 17.99 -7.50
C GLU A 84 -13.59 18.00 -9.03
N GLU A 85 -12.45 18.05 -9.70
CA GLU A 85 -12.39 18.00 -11.17
C GLU A 85 -12.94 16.67 -11.71
N VAL A 86 -12.66 15.55 -11.05
CA VAL A 86 -13.25 14.24 -11.39
C VAL A 86 -14.78 14.26 -11.25
N LEU A 87 -15.30 14.93 -10.22
CA LEU A 87 -16.74 15.08 -10.01
C LEU A 87 -17.38 15.94 -11.11
N LYS A 88 -16.77 17.07 -11.46
CA LYS A 88 -17.22 17.95 -12.56
C LYS A 88 -17.23 17.23 -13.91
N ILE A 89 -16.15 16.52 -14.25
CA ILE A 89 -16.06 15.74 -15.50
C ILE A 89 -17.16 14.68 -15.57
N LYS A 90 -17.55 14.10 -14.43
CA LYS A 90 -18.63 13.12 -14.34
C LYS A 90 -20.02 13.73 -14.30
N GLY A 91 -20.16 15.06 -14.30
CA GLY A 91 -21.44 15.75 -14.12
C GLY A 91 -22.10 15.37 -12.80
N ALA A 92 -21.31 15.24 -11.73
CA ALA A 92 -21.75 14.76 -10.44
C ALA A 92 -21.29 15.68 -9.32
N ARG A 93 -22.06 15.72 -8.23
CA ARG A 93 -21.77 16.47 -7.00
C ARG A 93 -21.85 15.55 -5.79
N GLN A 94 -21.32 15.99 -4.66
CA GLN A 94 -21.54 15.30 -3.39
C GLN A 94 -22.77 15.85 -2.68
N CYS A 95 -23.61 14.96 -2.15
CA CYS A 95 -24.70 15.33 -1.28
C CYS A 95 -24.14 15.95 0.01
N PRO A 96 -24.55 17.17 0.39
CA PRO A 96 -24.01 17.84 1.58
C PRO A 96 -24.43 17.17 2.89
N GLN A 97 -25.51 16.38 2.88
CA GLN A 97 -26.00 15.69 4.08
C GLN A 97 -25.32 14.34 4.33
N CYS A 98 -25.02 13.56 3.27
CA CYS A 98 -24.54 12.18 3.43
C CYS A 98 -23.27 11.84 2.64
N GLY A 99 -22.72 12.79 1.88
CA GLY A 99 -21.50 12.62 1.08
C GLY A 99 -21.64 11.73 -0.15
N ALA A 100 -22.85 11.25 -0.48
CA ALA A 100 -23.07 10.43 -1.67
C ALA A 100 -22.80 11.23 -2.95
N THR A 101 -22.09 10.64 -3.90
CA THR A 101 -21.97 11.20 -5.26
C THR A 101 -23.28 11.01 -6.00
N VAL A 102 -23.86 12.10 -6.47
CA VAL A 102 -25.14 12.17 -7.17
C VAL A 102 -24.98 13.01 -8.44
N PRO A 103 -25.69 12.72 -9.54
CA PRO A 103 -25.63 13.57 -10.73
C PRO A 103 -25.99 15.02 -10.37
N GLU A 104 -25.36 15.97 -11.05
CA GLU A 104 -25.50 17.40 -10.77
C GLU A 104 -26.96 17.87 -10.85
N ASP A 105 -27.69 17.36 -11.85
CA ASP A 105 -29.10 17.69 -12.14
C ASP A 105 -30.13 17.02 -11.23
N THR A 106 -29.70 16.29 -10.18
CA THR A 106 -30.65 15.62 -9.28
C THR A 106 -31.17 16.53 -8.18
N GLU A 107 -32.50 16.59 -8.03
CA GLU A 107 -33.17 17.43 -7.01
C GLU A 107 -33.12 16.83 -5.61
N PHE A 108 -33.00 15.51 -5.50
CA PHE A 108 -32.95 14.78 -4.24
C PHE A 108 -31.85 13.73 -4.26
N CYS A 109 -31.21 13.53 -3.11
CA CYS A 109 -30.21 12.49 -2.96
C CYS A 109 -30.88 11.11 -2.93
N GLY A 110 -30.56 10.25 -3.90
CA GLY A 110 -31.05 8.86 -3.93
C GLY A 110 -30.62 7.99 -2.76
N LYS A 111 -29.63 8.42 -1.95
CA LYS A 111 -29.15 7.69 -0.77
C LYS A 111 -29.84 8.11 0.53
N CYS A 112 -30.03 9.41 0.77
CA CYS A 112 -30.55 9.92 2.05
C CYS A 112 -31.83 10.76 1.95
N GLY A 113 -32.35 10.98 0.75
CA GLY A 113 -33.57 11.77 0.52
C GLY A 113 -33.41 13.28 0.71
N ALA A 114 -32.21 13.78 1.02
CA ALA A 114 -31.96 15.22 1.17
C ALA A 114 -32.27 15.96 -0.14
N LYS A 115 -32.98 17.09 -0.06
CA LYS A 115 -33.15 18.00 -1.20
C LYS A 115 -31.80 18.67 -1.51
N LEU A 116 -31.39 18.63 -2.76
CA LEU A 116 -30.07 19.09 -3.24
C LEU A 116 -30.15 20.41 -4.03
N ASN A 117 -31.37 20.86 -4.36
CA ASN A 117 -31.61 22.16 -4.97
C ASN A 117 -31.60 23.23 -3.88
N ILE A 118 -30.54 24.05 -3.87
CA ILE A 118 -30.43 25.29 -3.07
C ILE A 118 -30.25 26.51 -3.99
N PHE A 119 -30.83 26.46 -5.19
CA PHE A 119 -30.94 27.62 -6.07
C PHE A 119 -32.43 27.91 -6.28
N GLU A 120 -33.03 28.63 -5.34
CA GLU A 120 -34.16 29.51 -5.64
C GLU A 120 -33.59 30.95 -5.59
N ASP A 121 -33.16 31.42 -6.77
CA ASP A 121 -33.45 32.74 -7.37
C ASP A 121 -32.67 32.90 -8.68
#